data_AF-A0A7S2Q491-F1
#
_entry.id   AF-A0A7S2Q491-F1
#
_cell.length_a   1.000
_cell.length_b   1.000
_cell.length_c   1.000
_cell.angle_alpha   90.00
_cell.angle_beta   90.00
_cell.angle_gamma   90.00
#
_symmetry.space_group_name_H-M   'P 1'
#
loop_
_entity.id
_entity.type
_entity.pdbx_description
1 polymer ?
#
loop_
_entity_poly.entity_id
_entity_poly.type
_entity_poly.pdbx_seq_one_letter_code
_entity_poly.pdbx_strand_id
1 'polypeptide(L)'
;MEARSRRRNAPSSANGTNGHIGNGIYDVASGGGDSDNRSTARMERKAKRKHRVANARTRRRAGGGGRNNNTAAMCLISTVIFLLYFLVCLVFFSNLDSGDGEARGMRGLVKKTKEKLKKFRDKHRRGGAILAEEQEAIIDNSIKKNNNENNNSNANNVSNNNSNANNNVSKTTASGIPIGKWPVSIRDEEGMFEDVPHIGYAYMGKDVTMTVPRLWANDPVAIHQNKLMSRERALSIGTCVTPDPKTNSNMRGDKCPLSERTIFVAIASYRDWQCRDTVTSILSTAAHPERVRVGVVDQIVDGVDGSCDVPHVPCSDDPDQPICLYKNQIDVFQMDAELAVGPVFARHIGHRLYRGEYYAMQSDAHVTFTRGWDDDIISQMESTGDELAVLTTYLTDIVNSIDPMTGLSKRHTRPIMCNTEYEGGAQGKHLRHLSQPEGIPDIMGMPQLQPYFAAGFAFSRGHFVATVPYDMYQPMIFQGEEMSIGLRGFTVGYDYFAPERSVCFHSYAIGENSKARNKVPHFWEHAQAFKGTGIKAMKRLLGIVDMNPEVPRSEWDHSEEAKYGLGGARETSKFYDVIGIDVVKKTTQRHLCQFVHNKMHKQFMKSLRPDGMGIDYGQIDFKWVDPRPNDE
;
A
#
# COMPACT_ATOMS: atom_id res chain seq x y z
N MET A 1 0.74 10.06 -2.99
CA MET A 1 1.55 10.57 -1.85
C MET A 1 1.80 12.09 -1.96
N GLU A 2 1.17 12.96 -1.13
CA GLU A 2 1.48 14.40 -1.11
C GLU A 2 2.57 14.73 -0.07
N ALA A 3 3.82 14.83 -0.51
CA ALA A 3 4.84 15.57 0.22
C ALA A 3 4.60 17.07 -0.01
N ARG A 4 3.94 17.76 0.94
CA ARG A 4 3.85 19.23 0.93
C ARG A 4 5.23 19.86 1.12
N SER A 5 5.89 20.16 0.00
CA SER A 5 7.04 21.06 -0.05
C SER A 5 6.58 22.49 0.23
N ARG A 6 6.95 23.06 1.39
CA ARG A 6 6.87 24.51 1.60
C ARG A 6 8.05 25.17 0.87
N ARG A 7 7.89 25.49 -0.43
CA ARG A 7 8.80 26.43 -1.12
C ARG A 7 8.38 27.86 -0.84
N ARG A 8 9.35 28.68 -0.42
CA ARG A 8 9.24 30.15 -0.33
C ARG A 8 9.33 30.72 -1.74
N ASN A 9 8.32 31.48 -2.13
CA ASN A 9 8.27 32.19 -3.42
C ASN A 9 9.24 33.38 -3.42
N ALA A 10 10.14 33.41 -4.40
CA ALA A 10 10.77 34.62 -4.92
C ALA A 10 10.17 34.90 -6.31
N PRO A 11 9.86 36.16 -6.67
CA PRO A 11 9.14 36.45 -7.91
C PRO A 11 10.09 36.58 -9.11
N SER A 12 9.71 35.99 -10.24
CA SER A 12 10.26 36.31 -11.56
C SER A 12 9.15 36.89 -12.44
N SER A 13 9.36 38.10 -12.94
CA SER A 13 8.60 38.71 -14.05
C SER A 13 9.41 38.60 -15.34
N ALA A 14 8.72 38.31 -16.44
CA ALA A 14 9.26 38.04 -17.77
C ALA A 14 9.42 39.31 -18.64
N ASN A 15 9.93 39.07 -19.86
CA ASN A 15 10.21 39.92 -21.05
C ASN A 15 11.65 40.47 -21.12
N GLY A 16 12.43 40.33 -22.19
CA GLY A 16 12.26 39.71 -23.51
C GLY A 16 13.44 40.08 -24.43
N THR A 17 13.65 39.30 -25.49
CA THR A 17 14.38 39.57 -26.75
C THR A 17 15.92 39.53 -26.81
N ASN A 18 16.39 38.77 -27.83
CA ASN A 18 17.63 38.80 -28.63
C ASN A 18 18.97 38.78 -27.87
N GLY A 19 19.92 37.88 -28.11
CA GLY A 19 20.35 37.28 -29.36
C GLY A 19 21.84 37.60 -29.53
N HIS A 20 22.65 36.55 -29.73
CA HIS A 20 24.02 36.55 -30.27
C HIS A 20 25.25 36.71 -29.36
N ILE A 21 26.16 35.72 -29.57
CA ILE A 21 27.63 35.70 -29.43
C ILE A 21 28.13 35.72 -27.96
N GLY A 22 29.00 34.85 -27.48
CA GLY A 22 29.86 33.79 -28.02
C GLY A 22 30.80 33.35 -26.88
N ASN A 23 31.43 32.18 -27.02
CA ASN A 23 32.66 31.68 -26.36
C ASN A 23 33.19 32.47 -25.14
N GLY A 24 33.43 31.92 -23.95
CA GLY A 24 34.14 30.68 -23.67
C GLY A 24 35.19 30.96 -22.59
N ILE A 25 35.47 29.93 -21.77
CA ILE A 25 36.78 29.61 -21.16
C ILE A 25 37.36 30.58 -20.10
N TYR A 26 37.50 30.01 -18.89
CA TYR A 26 38.50 30.17 -17.83
C TYR A 26 39.48 31.37 -17.85
N ASP A 27 39.60 32.11 -16.74
CA ASP A 27 40.70 31.86 -15.79
C ASP A 27 40.67 32.69 -14.49
N VAL A 28 41.38 32.14 -13.51
CA VAL A 28 41.57 32.56 -12.12
C VAL A 28 42.66 33.64 -12.00
N ALA A 29 42.48 34.67 -11.15
CA ALA A 29 43.33 34.93 -9.97
C ALA A 29 43.25 36.37 -9.40
N SER A 30 43.19 36.41 -8.06
CA SER A 30 43.88 37.32 -7.12
C SER A 30 43.59 38.83 -7.05
N GLY A 31 43.15 39.25 -5.85
CA GLY A 31 43.88 40.25 -5.07
C GLY A 31 43.19 41.59 -4.77
N GLY A 32 42.88 41.80 -3.48
CA GLY A 32 43.11 43.10 -2.82
C GLY A 32 41.93 44.06 -2.62
N GLY A 33 41.41 44.06 -1.38
CA GLY A 33 41.10 45.27 -0.59
C GLY A 33 40.06 46.27 -1.06
N ASP A 34 38.91 46.33 -0.36
CA ASP A 34 38.33 47.62 0.06
C ASP A 34 37.33 47.46 1.21
N SER A 35 37.74 47.89 2.41
CA SER A 35 36.99 47.78 3.67
C SER A 35 35.89 48.84 3.85
N ASP A 36 35.79 49.83 2.94
CA ASP A 36 34.89 50.97 3.13
C ASP A 36 33.47 50.74 2.59
N ASN A 37 33.30 49.82 1.63
CA ASN A 37 31.99 49.47 1.06
C ASN A 37 31.09 48.63 2.00
N ARG A 38 31.65 48.03 3.06
CA ARG A 38 30.88 47.27 4.06
C ARG A 38 30.21 48.17 5.10
N SER A 39 30.71 49.39 5.33
CA SER A 39 30.16 50.31 6.34
C SER A 39 28.87 50.99 5.86
N THR A 40 28.85 51.42 4.60
CA THR A 40 27.72 52.07 3.92
C THR A 40 26.56 51.08 3.71
N ALA A 41 26.84 49.87 3.23
CA ALA A 41 25.83 48.81 3.09
C ALA A 41 25.19 48.39 4.43
N ARG A 42 25.93 48.49 5.55
CA ARG A 42 25.42 48.18 6.89
C ARG A 42 24.53 49.31 7.44
N MET A 43 24.87 50.57 7.17
CA MET A 43 24.02 51.72 7.53
C MET A 43 22.70 51.73 6.75
N GLU A 44 22.75 51.41 5.45
CA GLU A 44 21.55 51.36 4.59
C GLU A 44 20.58 50.25 5.02
N ARG A 45 21.09 49.07 5.42
CA ARG A 45 20.27 47.98 5.98
C ARG A 45 19.62 48.36 7.31
N LYS A 46 20.31 49.15 8.16
CA LYS A 46 19.78 49.62 9.45
C LYS A 46 18.69 50.68 9.26
N ALA A 47 18.84 51.57 8.27
CA ALA A 47 17.82 52.54 7.88
C ALA A 47 16.56 51.86 7.29
N LYS A 48 16.74 50.90 6.37
CA LYS A 48 15.63 50.10 5.79
C LYS A 48 14.89 49.25 6.84
N ARG A 49 15.56 48.83 7.92
CA ARG A 49 14.94 48.13 9.06
C ARG A 49 14.15 49.08 9.95
N LYS A 50 14.67 50.29 10.26
CA LYS A 50 13.92 51.32 11.01
C LYS A 50 12.64 51.74 10.29
N HIS A 51 12.70 51.92 8.96
CA HIS A 51 11.51 52.29 8.17
C HIS A 51 10.45 51.18 8.12
N ARG A 52 10.86 49.91 8.03
CA ARG A 52 9.93 48.76 8.11
C ARG A 52 9.24 48.63 9.47
N VAL A 53 9.96 48.91 10.56
CA VAL A 53 9.38 48.89 11.92
C VAL A 53 8.43 50.06 12.15
N ALA A 54 8.72 51.24 11.58
CA ALA A 54 7.81 52.39 11.62
C ALA A 54 6.49 52.11 10.86
N ASN A 55 6.57 51.52 9.67
CA ASN A 55 5.39 51.15 8.87
C ASN A 55 4.55 50.02 9.51
N ALA A 56 5.19 49.12 10.26
CA ALA A 56 4.46 48.11 11.04
C ALA A 56 3.72 48.70 12.25
N ARG A 57 4.24 49.79 12.84
CA ARG A 57 3.60 50.49 13.96
C ARG A 57 2.44 51.40 13.51
N THR A 58 2.51 52.04 12.34
CA THR A 58 1.38 52.80 11.77
C THR A 58 0.24 51.90 11.32
N ARG A 59 0.54 50.71 10.75
CA ARG A 59 -0.50 49.71 10.40
C ARG A 59 -1.24 49.13 11.61
N ARG A 60 -0.61 49.09 12.79
CA ARG A 60 -1.27 48.65 14.04
C ARG A 60 -2.15 49.73 14.69
N ARG A 61 -1.95 51.02 14.37
CA ARG A 61 -2.78 52.12 14.86
C ARG A 61 -4.01 52.44 13.98
N ALA A 62 -4.03 51.98 12.74
CA ALA A 62 -5.13 52.24 11.79
C ALA A 62 -6.20 51.13 11.71
N GLY A 63 -6.11 50.06 12.51
CA GLY A 63 -7.01 48.90 12.46
C GLY A 63 -8.08 48.84 13.56
N GLY A 64 -8.35 49.95 14.26
CA GLY A 64 -9.33 50.02 15.35
C GLY A 64 -10.53 50.88 14.97
N GLY A 65 -11.50 50.32 14.25
CA GLY A 65 -12.76 50.99 13.96
C GLY A 65 -13.54 50.29 12.84
N GLY A 66 -14.48 49.42 13.20
CA GLY A 66 -15.30 48.72 12.21
C GLY A 66 -15.93 47.41 12.68
N ARG A 67 -16.46 47.35 13.90
CA ARG A 67 -17.38 46.29 14.34
C ARG A 67 -18.69 46.99 14.68
N ASN A 68 -19.69 46.90 13.78
CA ASN A 68 -21.12 46.95 14.14
C ASN A 68 -22.12 46.77 12.96
N ASN A 69 -21.71 46.68 11.69
CA ASN A 69 -22.70 46.60 10.59
C ASN A 69 -22.97 45.20 9.99
N ASN A 70 -22.21 44.16 10.35
CA ASN A 70 -22.37 42.82 9.73
C ASN A 70 -23.25 41.83 10.53
N THR A 71 -23.61 42.14 11.77
CA THR A 71 -24.42 41.24 12.60
C THR A 71 -25.90 41.29 12.25
N ALA A 72 -26.41 42.46 11.85
CA ALA A 72 -27.81 42.64 11.45
C ALA A 72 -28.13 41.95 10.11
N ALA A 73 -27.22 42.00 9.14
CA ALA A 73 -27.37 41.36 7.83
C ALA A 73 -27.37 39.82 7.93
N MET A 74 -26.52 39.25 8.80
CA MET A 74 -26.46 37.80 9.03
C MET A 74 -27.71 37.27 9.77
N CYS A 75 -28.27 38.04 10.70
CA CYS A 75 -29.55 37.68 11.33
C CYS A 75 -30.70 37.66 10.32
N LEU A 76 -30.78 38.66 9.43
CA LEU A 76 -31.82 38.75 8.40
C LEU A 76 -31.78 37.58 7.40
N ILE A 77 -30.59 37.15 6.99
CA ILE A 77 -30.44 35.99 6.09
C ILE A 77 -30.87 34.70 6.79
N SER A 78 -30.52 34.53 8.07
CA SER A 78 -30.90 33.35 8.85
C SER A 78 -32.42 33.24 9.05
N THR A 79 -33.11 34.35 9.34
CA THR A 79 -34.58 34.35 9.45
C THR A 79 -35.27 34.04 8.13
N VAL A 80 -34.75 34.53 7.00
CA VAL A 80 -35.32 34.23 5.67
C VAL A 80 -35.18 32.74 5.33
N ILE A 81 -34.02 32.13 5.62
CA ILE A 81 -33.81 30.69 5.41
C ILE A 81 -34.76 29.87 6.29
N PHE A 82 -34.91 30.25 7.56
CA PHE A 82 -35.80 29.54 8.48
C PHE A 82 -37.28 29.64 8.06
N LEU A 83 -37.72 30.81 7.60
CA LEU A 83 -39.07 31.01 7.08
C LEU A 83 -39.31 30.21 5.80
N LEU A 84 -38.35 30.14 4.88
CA LEU A 84 -38.44 29.31 3.68
C LEU A 84 -38.55 27.82 4.03
N TYR A 85 -37.76 27.34 4.99
CA TYR A 85 -37.82 25.96 5.46
C TYR A 85 -39.17 25.63 6.10
N PHE A 86 -39.69 26.56 6.92
CA PHE A 86 -41.00 26.42 7.56
C PHE A 86 -42.14 26.39 6.53
N LEU A 87 -42.04 27.19 5.46
CA LEU A 87 -43.01 27.24 4.37
C LEU A 87 -43.00 25.95 3.53
N VAL A 88 -41.81 25.40 3.25
CA VAL A 88 -41.67 24.09 2.59
C VAL A 88 -42.26 22.98 3.45
N CYS A 89 -42.02 22.99 4.76
CA CYS A 89 -42.64 22.04 5.68
C CYS A 89 -44.18 22.19 5.68
N LEU A 90 -44.71 23.42 5.77
CA LEU A 90 -46.16 23.64 5.73
C LEU A 90 -46.79 23.16 4.42
N VAL A 91 -46.18 23.41 3.27
CA VAL A 91 -46.68 22.92 1.97
C VAL A 91 -46.60 21.39 1.90
N PHE A 92 -45.54 20.78 2.42
CA PHE A 92 -45.39 19.33 2.48
C PHE A 92 -46.44 18.68 3.40
N PHE A 93 -46.76 19.30 4.54
CA PHE A 93 -47.77 18.80 5.47
C PHE A 93 -49.22 19.12 5.06
N SER A 94 -49.44 20.16 4.25
CA SER A 94 -50.77 20.51 3.71
C SER A 94 -51.17 19.66 2.51
N ASN A 95 -50.21 19.07 1.80
CA ASN A 95 -50.44 18.17 0.65
C ASN A 95 -50.52 16.68 1.03
N LEU A 96 -50.64 16.35 2.32
CA LEU A 96 -50.92 14.99 2.75
C LEU A 96 -52.44 14.77 2.76
N ASP A 97 -52.92 13.96 1.82
CA ASP A 97 -54.31 13.61 1.62
C ASP A 97 -55.04 13.26 2.92
N SER A 98 -56.21 13.87 3.11
CA SER A 98 -57.16 13.59 4.18
C SER A 98 -57.82 12.23 3.95
N GLY A 99 -57.32 11.19 4.64
CA GLY A 99 -57.91 9.86 4.72
C GLY A 99 -57.68 9.22 6.10
N ASP A 100 -58.63 8.38 6.52
CA ASP A 100 -59.03 8.10 7.90
C ASP A 100 -57.99 7.58 8.91
N GLY A 101 -58.38 7.76 10.19
CA GLY A 101 -57.62 7.49 11.40
C GLY A 101 -57.10 6.06 11.56
N GLU A 102 -55.77 5.95 11.56
CA GLU A 102 -54.89 5.10 12.40
C GLU A 102 -53.46 5.04 11.81
N ALA A 103 -53.24 5.62 10.63
CA ALA A 103 -51.97 5.59 9.91
C ALA A 103 -51.19 6.93 9.89
N ARG A 104 -51.09 7.65 11.02
CA ARG A 104 -50.32 8.92 11.07
C ARG A 104 -48.88 8.76 11.56
N GLY A 105 -47.93 9.35 10.82
CA GLY A 105 -46.55 9.64 11.24
C GLY A 105 -45.55 8.48 11.10
N MET A 106 -44.30 8.72 11.53
CA MET A 106 -43.17 7.77 11.43
C MET A 106 -43.51 6.34 11.89
N ARG A 107 -44.44 6.18 12.84
CA ARG A 107 -44.91 4.86 13.31
C ARG A 107 -45.63 4.05 12.22
N GLY A 108 -46.43 4.68 11.36
CA GLY A 108 -47.10 4.01 10.24
C GLY A 108 -46.13 3.58 9.14
N LEU A 109 -45.12 4.41 8.87
CA LEU A 109 -44.04 4.09 7.93
C LEU A 109 -43.20 2.90 8.42
N VAL A 110 -42.81 2.91 9.70
CA VAL A 110 -42.07 1.80 10.33
C VAL A 110 -42.87 0.49 10.32
N LYS A 111 -44.19 0.54 10.51
CA LYS A 111 -45.06 -0.65 10.43
C LYS A 111 -45.10 -1.24 9.02
N LYS A 112 -45.30 -0.40 7.99
CA LYS A 112 -45.28 -0.84 6.57
C LYS A 112 -43.91 -1.40 6.16
N THR A 113 -42.81 -0.80 6.63
CA THR A 113 -41.45 -1.30 6.34
C THR A 113 -41.17 -2.64 7.01
N LYS A 114 -41.61 -2.83 8.27
CA LYS A 114 -41.50 -4.12 8.96
C LYS A 114 -42.33 -5.23 8.30
N GLU A 115 -43.53 -4.92 7.82
CA GLU A 115 -44.36 -5.89 7.09
C GLU A 115 -43.77 -6.28 5.73
N LYS A 116 -43.16 -5.33 4.99
CA LYS A 116 -42.41 -5.63 3.77
C LYS A 116 -41.18 -6.51 4.04
N LEU A 117 -40.41 -6.22 5.08
CA LEU A 117 -39.26 -7.01 5.51
C LEU A 117 -39.66 -8.44 5.90
N LYS A 118 -40.79 -8.61 6.61
CA LYS A 118 -41.32 -9.93 6.97
C LYS A 118 -41.70 -10.75 5.74
N LYS A 119 -42.41 -10.14 4.77
CA LYS A 119 -42.74 -10.80 3.49
C LYS A 119 -41.51 -11.16 2.67
N PHE A 120 -40.45 -10.34 2.71
CA PHE A 120 -39.19 -10.63 2.02
C PHE A 120 -38.46 -11.82 2.67
N ARG A 121 -38.42 -11.87 4.01
CA ARG A 121 -37.82 -12.96 4.79
C ARG A 121 -38.54 -14.30 4.60
N ASP A 122 -39.87 -14.27 4.53
CA ASP A 122 -40.69 -15.47 4.29
C ASP A 122 -40.55 -15.99 2.86
N LYS A 123 -40.29 -15.11 1.87
CA LYS A 123 -40.00 -15.47 0.48
C LYS A 123 -38.63 -16.14 0.34
N HIS A 124 -37.61 -15.64 1.03
CA HIS A 124 -36.27 -16.26 1.05
C HIS A 124 -36.25 -17.62 1.75
N ARG A 125 -37.02 -17.79 2.82
CA ARG A 125 -37.12 -19.05 3.56
C ARG A 125 -37.82 -20.16 2.76
N ARG A 126 -38.78 -19.82 1.89
CA ARG A 126 -39.39 -20.77 0.95
C ARG A 126 -38.49 -21.12 -0.23
N GLY A 127 -37.71 -20.15 -0.73
CA GLY A 127 -36.71 -20.41 -1.79
C GLY A 127 -35.59 -21.36 -1.33
N GLY A 128 -35.14 -21.25 -0.08
CA GLY A 128 -34.14 -22.15 0.50
C GLY A 128 -34.64 -23.57 0.78
N ALA A 129 -35.94 -23.75 1.04
CA ALA A 129 -36.53 -25.08 1.28
C ALA A 129 -36.68 -25.89 -0.02
N ILE A 130 -36.99 -25.21 -1.14
CA ILE A 130 -37.14 -25.86 -2.46
C ILE A 130 -35.79 -26.35 -3.00
N LEU A 131 -34.70 -25.62 -2.72
CA LEU A 131 -33.34 -26.02 -3.09
C LEU A 131 -32.80 -27.20 -2.26
N ALA A 132 -33.26 -27.35 -1.01
CA ALA A 132 -32.86 -28.47 -0.15
C ALA A 132 -33.51 -29.80 -0.57
N GLU A 133 -34.76 -29.78 -1.03
CA GLU A 133 -35.45 -30.98 -1.55
C GLU A 133 -34.88 -31.46 -2.90
N GLU A 134 -34.42 -30.55 -3.77
CA GLU A 134 -33.74 -30.92 -5.03
C GLU A 134 -32.35 -31.54 -4.79
N GLN A 135 -31.66 -31.16 -3.71
CA GLN A 135 -30.31 -31.63 -3.41
C GLN A 135 -30.30 -33.03 -2.76
N GLU A 136 -31.33 -33.38 -1.97
CA GLU A 136 -31.49 -34.74 -1.42
C GLU A 136 -31.85 -35.78 -2.51
N ALA A 137 -32.62 -35.40 -3.53
CA ALA A 137 -32.98 -36.31 -4.64
C ALA A 137 -31.80 -36.66 -5.58
N ILE A 138 -30.78 -35.80 -5.65
CA ILE A 138 -29.58 -36.02 -6.47
C ILE A 138 -28.56 -36.93 -5.75
N ILE A 139 -28.49 -36.84 -4.41
CA ILE A 139 -27.57 -37.65 -3.59
C ILE A 139 -28.03 -39.12 -3.54
N ASP A 140 -29.34 -39.37 -3.47
CA ASP A 140 -29.88 -40.74 -3.37
C ASP A 140 -29.70 -41.56 -4.68
N ASN A 141 -29.60 -40.88 -5.83
CA ASN A 141 -29.31 -41.51 -7.13
C ASN A 141 -27.81 -41.80 -7.33
N SER A 142 -26.92 -41.10 -6.64
CA SER A 142 -25.46 -41.35 -6.70
C SER A 142 -25.05 -42.55 -5.83
N ILE A 143 -25.74 -42.76 -4.71
CA ILE A 143 -25.46 -43.86 -3.75
C ILE A 143 -25.86 -45.23 -4.32
N LYS A 144 -26.87 -45.32 -5.18
CA LYS A 144 -27.28 -46.58 -5.84
C LYS A 144 -26.36 -47.04 -6.97
N LYS A 145 -25.49 -46.18 -7.49
CA LYS A 145 -24.57 -46.51 -8.60
C LYS A 145 -23.21 -47.05 -8.16
N ASN A 146 -22.83 -46.84 -6.90
CA ASN A 146 -21.53 -47.26 -6.35
C ASN A 146 -21.54 -48.60 -5.60
N ASN A 147 -22.69 -49.28 -5.46
CA ASN A 147 -22.80 -50.53 -4.72
C ASN A 147 -22.64 -51.82 -5.56
N ASN A 148 -22.14 -51.73 -6.80
CA ASN A 148 -21.97 -52.91 -7.67
C ASN A 148 -20.52 -53.25 -8.05
N GLU A 149 -19.52 -52.56 -7.48
CA GLU A 149 -18.12 -52.89 -7.70
C GLU A 149 -17.36 -52.85 -6.37
N ASN A 150 -17.20 -54.04 -5.76
CA ASN A 150 -16.05 -54.50 -4.96
C ASN A 150 -16.47 -55.46 -3.84
N ASN A 151 -16.65 -56.73 -4.20
CA ASN A 151 -16.52 -57.85 -3.27
C ASN A 151 -15.28 -58.64 -3.66
N ASN A 152 -14.14 -58.43 -2.97
CA ASN A 152 -13.34 -59.55 -2.45
C ASN A 152 -12.14 -59.13 -1.58
N SER A 153 -11.96 -59.93 -0.53
CA SER A 153 -10.74 -60.20 0.26
C SER A 153 -10.34 -59.29 1.44
N ASN A 154 -10.74 -59.78 2.62
CA ASN A 154 -9.94 -60.11 3.81
C ASN A 154 -9.19 -59.04 4.62
N ALA A 155 -9.82 -58.70 5.76
CA ALA A 155 -9.37 -58.95 7.15
C ALA A 155 -7.94 -58.53 7.58
N ASN A 156 -7.85 -57.47 8.41
CA ASN A 156 -7.67 -57.61 9.87
C ASN A 156 -7.53 -56.25 10.61
N ASN A 157 -8.16 -56.21 11.79
CA ASN A 157 -7.89 -55.40 12.99
C ASN A 157 -8.09 -53.87 13.00
N VAL A 158 -9.31 -53.52 13.39
CA VAL A 158 -9.76 -52.55 14.40
C VAL A 158 -8.66 -51.80 15.18
N SER A 159 -8.65 -50.47 15.04
CA SER A 159 -8.73 -49.54 16.17
C SER A 159 -9.30 -48.19 15.72
N ASN A 160 -10.35 -47.77 16.41
CA ASN A 160 -11.20 -46.59 16.22
C ASN A 160 -10.48 -45.31 15.78
N ASN A 161 -10.95 -44.72 14.67
CA ASN A 161 -10.93 -43.28 14.44
C ASN A 161 -12.29 -42.86 13.88
N ASN A 162 -13.08 -42.22 14.73
CA ASN A 162 -14.33 -41.58 14.32
C ASN A 162 -14.14 -40.07 14.43
N SER A 163 -13.68 -39.45 13.35
CA SER A 163 -13.79 -38.01 13.09
C SER A 163 -13.41 -37.71 11.64
N ASN A 164 -14.32 -38.03 10.72
CA ASN A 164 -14.32 -37.47 9.37
C ASN A 164 -15.58 -36.62 9.21
N ALA A 165 -15.40 -35.31 9.04
CA ALA A 165 -15.91 -34.58 7.89
C ALA A 165 -15.59 -33.08 7.99
N ASN A 166 -15.13 -32.53 6.86
CA ASN A 166 -15.01 -31.12 6.50
C ASN A 166 -13.75 -30.35 6.95
N ASN A 167 -12.64 -30.63 6.27
CA ASN A 167 -11.53 -29.69 6.11
C ASN A 167 -11.09 -29.69 4.63
N ASN A 168 -11.67 -28.79 3.82
CA ASN A 168 -11.04 -28.32 2.58
C ASN A 168 -10.01 -27.23 2.90
N VAL A 169 -9.15 -27.51 3.89
CA VAL A 169 -7.97 -26.70 4.18
C VAL A 169 -6.93 -27.08 3.12
N SER A 170 -6.31 -26.08 2.48
CA SER A 170 -5.14 -26.26 1.63
C SER A 170 -4.19 -27.26 2.31
N LYS A 171 -3.98 -28.43 1.69
CA LYS A 171 -3.09 -29.45 2.23
C LYS A 171 -1.71 -28.82 2.42
N THR A 172 -1.35 -28.49 3.65
CA THR A 172 0.00 -28.05 3.97
C THR A 172 0.94 -29.22 3.71
N THR A 173 2.03 -28.96 3.00
CA THR A 173 3.07 -29.99 2.84
C THR A 173 3.66 -30.30 4.23
N ALA A 174 4.28 -31.48 4.39
CA ALA A 174 5.04 -31.80 5.61
C ALA A 174 6.11 -30.73 5.95
N SER A 175 6.46 -29.87 4.98
CA SER A 175 7.40 -28.78 5.11
C SER A 175 6.83 -27.49 5.73
N GLY A 176 5.51 -27.42 6.00
CA GLY A 176 4.84 -26.21 6.52
C GLY A 176 4.52 -25.15 5.47
N ILE A 177 4.87 -25.39 4.19
CA ILE A 177 4.55 -24.49 3.08
C ILE A 177 3.20 -24.91 2.46
N PRO A 178 2.23 -23.99 2.34
CA PRO A 178 0.95 -24.27 1.67
C PRO A 178 1.15 -24.56 0.18
N ILE A 179 0.25 -25.35 -0.42
CA ILE A 179 0.28 -25.60 -1.87
C ILE A 179 -0.37 -24.42 -2.60
N GLY A 180 0.40 -23.78 -3.47
CA GLY A 180 -0.09 -22.79 -4.43
C GLY A 180 -0.81 -23.46 -5.61
N LYS A 181 -1.84 -22.80 -6.12
CA LYS A 181 -2.64 -23.26 -7.27
C LYS A 181 -2.80 -22.12 -8.26
N TRP A 182 -2.92 -22.46 -9.54
CA TRP A 182 -3.25 -21.49 -10.59
C TRP A 182 -4.16 -22.11 -11.66
N PRO A 183 -5.19 -21.40 -12.15
CA PRO A 183 -5.69 -20.12 -11.62
C PRO A 183 -6.30 -20.28 -10.22
N VAL A 184 -6.51 -19.18 -9.51
CA VAL A 184 -7.07 -19.16 -8.16
C VAL A 184 -7.83 -17.86 -7.94
N SER A 185 -8.94 -17.92 -7.19
CA SER A 185 -9.68 -16.74 -6.73
C SER A 185 -10.08 -16.90 -5.28
N ILE A 186 -10.11 -15.80 -4.52
CA ILE A 186 -10.64 -15.82 -3.15
C ILE A 186 -12.14 -16.16 -3.11
N ARG A 187 -12.87 -16.00 -4.23
CA ARG A 187 -14.29 -16.35 -4.33
C ARG A 187 -14.51 -17.86 -4.18
N ASP A 188 -13.52 -18.66 -4.56
CA ASP A 188 -13.56 -20.13 -4.39
C ASP A 188 -13.45 -20.54 -2.90
N GLU A 189 -13.12 -19.59 -2.02
CA GLU A 189 -12.97 -19.76 -0.58
C GLU A 189 -14.06 -19.01 0.22
N GLU A 190 -15.09 -18.50 -0.45
CA GLU A 190 -16.21 -17.84 0.22
C GLU A 190 -16.84 -18.80 1.26
N GLY A 191 -17.06 -18.30 2.48
CA GLY A 191 -17.49 -19.11 3.63
C GLY A 191 -16.36 -19.85 4.38
N MET A 192 -15.11 -19.83 3.87
CA MET A 192 -13.92 -20.32 4.59
C MET A 192 -13.04 -19.20 5.15
N PHE A 193 -13.53 -17.96 5.09
CA PHE A 193 -12.88 -16.79 5.68
C PHE A 193 -12.77 -16.93 7.21
N GLU A 194 -11.98 -16.06 7.83
CA GLU A 194 -11.84 -16.02 9.28
C GLU A 194 -12.31 -14.69 9.85
N ASP A 195 -12.86 -14.78 11.05
CA ASP A 195 -13.28 -13.63 11.82
C ASP A 195 -12.09 -13.07 12.60
N VAL A 196 -11.78 -11.79 12.36
CA VAL A 196 -10.71 -11.07 13.04
C VAL A 196 -11.25 -9.81 13.71
N PRO A 197 -10.69 -9.39 14.86
CA PRO A 197 -11.07 -8.12 15.45
C PRO A 197 -10.68 -6.95 14.54
N HIS A 198 -11.59 -6.01 14.36
CA HIS A 198 -11.29 -4.74 13.72
C HIS A 198 -10.39 -3.93 14.65
N ILE A 199 -9.10 -3.87 14.32
CA ILE A 199 -8.07 -3.40 15.25
C ILE A 199 -8.27 -1.94 15.71
N GLY A 200 -8.79 -1.05 14.86
CA GLY A 200 -9.14 0.31 15.31
C GLY A 200 -10.13 0.34 16.48
N TYR A 201 -11.17 -0.50 16.43
CA TYR A 201 -12.18 -0.62 17.48
C TYR A 201 -11.66 -1.42 18.67
N ALA A 202 -10.89 -2.49 18.43
CA ALA A 202 -10.26 -3.27 19.49
C ALA A 202 -9.37 -2.40 20.38
N TYR A 203 -8.59 -1.46 19.81
CA TYR A 203 -7.76 -0.52 20.57
C TYR A 203 -8.56 0.44 21.46
N MET A 204 -9.84 0.62 21.15
CA MET A 204 -10.82 1.39 21.91
C MET A 204 -11.63 0.52 22.90
N GLY A 205 -11.31 -0.78 23.01
CA GLY A 205 -12.04 -1.73 23.86
C GLY A 205 -13.43 -2.09 23.33
N LYS A 206 -13.65 -1.96 22.02
CA LYS A 206 -14.91 -2.31 21.35
C LYS A 206 -14.77 -3.62 20.59
N ASP A 207 -15.78 -4.46 20.71
CA ASP A 207 -15.87 -5.74 20.02
C ASP A 207 -16.57 -5.56 18.67
N VAL A 208 -15.76 -5.26 17.65
CA VAL A 208 -16.20 -5.20 16.24
C VAL A 208 -15.34 -6.21 15.50
N THR A 209 -15.99 -7.12 14.80
CA THR A 209 -15.33 -8.21 14.06
C THR A 209 -15.50 -7.99 12.56
N MET A 210 -14.50 -8.40 11.79
CA MET A 210 -14.53 -8.46 10.34
C MET A 210 -14.26 -9.88 9.87
N THR A 211 -15.05 -10.36 8.92
CA THR A 211 -14.79 -11.61 8.23
C THR A 211 -13.87 -11.34 7.05
N VAL A 212 -12.63 -11.84 7.10
CA VAL A 212 -11.58 -11.57 6.10
C VAL A 212 -11.01 -12.88 5.54
N PRO A 213 -10.47 -12.88 4.31
CA PRO A 213 -9.74 -14.03 3.78
C PRO A 213 -8.61 -14.45 4.73
N ARG A 214 -8.32 -15.75 4.80
CA ARG A 214 -7.18 -16.24 5.58
C ARG A 214 -5.87 -15.85 4.88
N LEU A 215 -4.80 -15.68 5.66
CA LEU A 215 -3.46 -15.64 5.08
C LEU A 215 -3.19 -16.99 4.40
N TRP A 216 -2.61 -16.96 3.20
CA TRP A 216 -2.20 -18.19 2.53
C TRP A 216 -1.20 -18.98 3.38
N ALA A 217 -0.23 -18.28 3.97
CA ALA A 217 0.67 -18.81 4.99
C ALA A 217 0.25 -18.28 6.39
N ASN A 218 -0.51 -19.09 7.13
CA ASN A 218 -0.96 -18.72 8.48
C ASN A 218 0.18 -18.59 9.50
N ASP A 219 1.28 -19.31 9.29
CA ASP A 219 2.50 -19.23 10.11
C ASP A 219 3.70 -18.85 9.21
N PRO A 220 4.00 -17.54 9.08
CA PRO A 220 5.17 -17.07 8.35
C PRO A 220 6.49 -17.65 8.90
N VAL A 221 6.57 -17.90 10.21
CA VAL A 221 7.77 -18.44 10.88
C VAL A 221 8.00 -19.87 10.46
N ALA A 222 6.95 -20.66 10.21
CA ALA A 222 7.12 -21.99 9.65
C ALA A 222 7.87 -21.94 8.31
N ILE A 223 7.73 -20.87 7.52
CA ILE A 223 8.43 -20.72 6.23
C ILE A 223 9.90 -20.37 6.44
N HIS A 224 10.24 -19.27 7.12
CA HIS A 224 11.66 -18.87 7.24
C HIS A 224 12.40 -19.53 8.40
N GLN A 225 11.71 -20.19 9.32
CA GLN A 225 12.26 -20.95 10.45
C GLN A 225 13.21 -20.14 11.34
N ASN A 226 12.97 -18.82 11.47
CA ASN A 226 13.85 -17.88 12.18
C ASN A 226 15.33 -17.96 11.77
N LYS A 227 15.61 -18.29 10.51
CA LYS A 227 16.95 -18.32 9.93
C LYS A 227 16.88 -17.89 8.46
N LEU A 228 18.04 -17.79 7.81
CA LEU A 228 18.07 -17.63 6.37
C LEU A 228 17.47 -18.87 5.69
N MET A 229 16.51 -18.65 4.78
CA MET A 229 15.92 -19.73 3.99
C MET A 229 16.95 -20.38 3.07
N SER A 230 16.82 -21.68 2.82
CA SER A 230 17.53 -22.30 1.70
C SER A 230 16.89 -21.89 0.37
N ARG A 231 17.68 -21.87 -0.70
CA ARG A 231 17.21 -21.58 -2.06
C ARG A 231 16.06 -22.50 -2.50
N GLU A 232 16.22 -23.81 -2.29
CA GLU A 232 15.17 -24.79 -2.60
C GLU A 232 13.85 -24.47 -1.90
N ARG A 233 13.91 -24.05 -0.63
CA ARG A 233 12.72 -23.72 0.15
C ARG A 233 12.06 -22.44 -0.35
N ALA A 234 12.84 -21.39 -0.61
CA ALA A 234 12.32 -20.14 -1.17
C ALA A 234 11.63 -20.38 -2.52
N LEU A 235 12.28 -21.13 -3.41
CA LEU A 235 11.77 -21.44 -4.76
C LEU A 235 10.67 -22.49 -4.79
N SER A 236 10.44 -23.20 -3.70
CA SER A 236 9.23 -24.02 -3.60
C SER A 236 7.97 -23.15 -3.62
N ILE A 237 8.04 -21.88 -3.20
CA ILE A 237 6.93 -20.93 -3.25
C ILE A 237 6.93 -20.23 -4.61
N GLY A 238 5.87 -20.48 -5.39
CA GLY A 238 5.63 -19.79 -6.65
C GLY A 238 4.96 -20.68 -7.68
N THR A 239 3.80 -20.26 -8.16
CA THR A 239 3.03 -20.99 -9.18
C THR A 239 3.41 -20.58 -10.60
N CYS A 240 3.36 -21.53 -11.52
CA CYS A 240 3.34 -21.31 -12.96
C CYS A 240 1.91 -21.37 -13.49
N VAL A 241 1.68 -20.70 -14.63
CA VAL A 241 0.44 -20.82 -15.39
C VAL A 241 0.18 -22.28 -15.76
N THR A 242 1.17 -22.96 -16.33
CA THR A 242 1.07 -24.35 -16.74
C THR A 242 1.55 -25.29 -15.63
N PRO A 243 0.75 -26.28 -15.19
CA PRO A 243 1.19 -27.27 -14.21
C PRO A 243 2.25 -28.22 -14.78
N ASP A 244 3.04 -28.83 -13.90
CA ASP A 244 3.98 -29.88 -14.27
C ASP A 244 3.20 -31.10 -14.80
N PRO A 245 3.54 -31.64 -15.99
CA PRO A 245 2.77 -32.73 -16.59
C PRO A 245 2.87 -34.06 -15.83
N LYS A 246 3.87 -34.23 -14.96
CA LYS A 246 4.06 -35.46 -14.17
C LYS A 246 3.39 -35.37 -12.81
N THR A 247 3.47 -34.22 -12.15
CA THR A 247 2.94 -34.04 -10.79
C THR A 247 1.61 -33.30 -10.73
N ASN A 248 1.18 -32.69 -11.84
CA ASN A 248 0.05 -31.78 -11.94
C ASN A 248 0.14 -30.57 -10.98
N SER A 249 1.33 -30.24 -10.49
CA SER A 249 1.59 -29.11 -9.59
C SER A 249 1.94 -27.85 -10.37
N ASN A 250 1.35 -26.70 -10.02
CA ASN A 250 1.79 -25.41 -10.53
C ASN A 250 3.11 -24.94 -9.88
N MET A 251 3.50 -25.48 -8.73
CA MET A 251 4.74 -25.13 -8.05
C MET A 251 5.91 -25.92 -8.63
N ARG A 252 6.59 -25.33 -9.61
CA ARG A 252 7.67 -25.98 -10.37
C ARG A 252 9.07 -25.47 -9.99
N GLY A 253 9.17 -24.49 -9.10
CA GLY A 253 10.42 -23.81 -8.74
C GLY A 253 11.18 -23.33 -9.98
N ASP A 254 12.49 -23.61 -10.04
CA ASP A 254 13.35 -23.23 -11.17
C ASP A 254 12.89 -23.76 -12.53
N LYS A 255 12.11 -24.85 -12.57
CA LYS A 255 11.62 -25.43 -13.82
C LYS A 255 10.47 -24.63 -14.44
N CYS A 256 10.04 -23.55 -13.77
CA CYS A 256 9.03 -22.62 -14.26
C CYS A 256 9.66 -21.61 -15.24
N PRO A 257 9.30 -21.63 -16.55
CA PRO A 257 9.75 -20.63 -17.50
C PRO A 257 9.32 -19.22 -17.08
N LEU A 258 10.15 -18.21 -17.33
CA LEU A 258 9.86 -16.82 -16.91
C LEU A 258 8.52 -16.30 -17.45
N SER A 259 8.17 -16.63 -18.69
CA SER A 259 6.89 -16.27 -19.31
C SER A 259 5.67 -16.90 -18.63
N GLU A 260 5.85 -18.01 -17.91
CA GLU A 260 4.77 -18.72 -17.22
C GLU A 260 4.69 -18.40 -15.72
N ARG A 261 5.66 -17.68 -15.15
CA ARG A 261 5.66 -17.35 -13.72
C ARG A 261 4.56 -16.34 -13.41
N THR A 262 3.66 -16.69 -12.50
CA THR A 262 2.49 -15.85 -12.20
C THR A 262 2.85 -14.65 -11.33
N ILE A 263 2.02 -13.60 -11.41
CA ILE A 263 2.19 -12.34 -10.68
C ILE A 263 0.90 -12.04 -9.92
N PHE A 264 1.02 -11.85 -8.60
CA PHE A 264 -0.02 -11.25 -7.79
C PHE A 264 0.22 -9.75 -7.63
N VAL A 265 -0.77 -8.91 -7.93
CA VAL A 265 -0.71 -7.46 -7.71
C VAL A 265 -1.69 -7.06 -6.61
N ALA A 266 -1.17 -6.61 -5.47
CA ALA A 266 -1.96 -6.11 -4.33
C ALA A 266 -2.14 -4.59 -4.41
N ILE A 267 -3.39 -4.14 -4.36
CA ILE A 267 -3.78 -2.73 -4.34
C ILE A 267 -4.59 -2.44 -3.08
N ALA A 268 -4.19 -1.42 -2.34
CA ALA A 268 -5.00 -0.84 -1.27
C ALA A 268 -5.62 0.47 -1.76
N SER A 269 -6.96 0.50 -1.90
CA SER A 269 -7.71 1.66 -2.36
C SER A 269 -8.53 2.25 -1.21
N TYR A 270 -8.50 3.57 -1.09
CA TYR A 270 -9.40 4.30 -0.20
C TYR A 270 -10.12 5.36 -1.00
N ARG A 271 -11.38 5.08 -1.36
CA ARG A 271 -12.27 6.00 -2.07
C ARG A 271 -11.61 6.67 -3.29
N ASP A 272 -10.75 5.91 -3.99
CA ASP A 272 -9.95 6.42 -5.10
C ASP A 272 -10.57 6.02 -6.44
N TRP A 273 -11.11 7.02 -7.14
CA TRP A 273 -11.77 6.81 -8.43
C TRP A 273 -10.83 6.29 -9.52
N GLN A 274 -9.50 6.47 -9.40
CA GLN A 274 -8.50 5.99 -10.38
C GLN A 274 -8.14 4.51 -10.19
N CYS A 275 -8.68 3.85 -9.17
CA CYS A 275 -8.35 2.46 -8.88
C CYS A 275 -8.70 1.53 -10.05
N ARG A 276 -9.89 1.68 -10.64
CA ARG A 276 -10.29 0.94 -11.84
C ARG A 276 -9.40 1.23 -13.07
N ASP A 277 -8.87 2.44 -13.19
CA ASP A 277 -7.96 2.80 -14.28
C ASP A 277 -6.60 2.11 -14.08
N THR A 278 -6.15 2.00 -12.83
CA THR A 278 -4.95 1.26 -12.45
C THR A 278 -5.10 -0.24 -12.76
N VAL A 279 -6.21 -0.86 -12.36
CA VAL A 279 -6.53 -2.27 -12.68
C VAL A 279 -6.57 -2.50 -14.19
N THR A 280 -7.24 -1.60 -14.92
CA THR A 280 -7.30 -1.63 -16.39
C THR A 280 -5.91 -1.55 -17.01
N SER A 281 -5.06 -0.65 -16.51
CA SER A 281 -3.70 -0.48 -17.02
C SER A 281 -2.86 -1.73 -16.77
N ILE A 282 -2.88 -2.30 -15.56
CA ILE A 282 -2.14 -3.54 -15.22
C ILE A 282 -2.41 -4.65 -16.25
N LEU A 283 -3.69 -4.87 -16.57
CA LEU A 283 -4.11 -5.97 -17.43
C LEU A 283 -3.94 -5.67 -18.93
N SER A 284 -4.26 -4.45 -19.37
CA SER A 284 -4.18 -4.09 -20.80
C SER A 284 -2.76 -3.88 -21.31
N THR A 285 -1.82 -3.54 -20.43
CA THR A 285 -0.45 -3.24 -20.84
C THR A 285 0.55 -4.36 -20.51
N ALA A 286 0.11 -5.44 -19.85
CA ALA A 286 0.92 -6.64 -19.70
C ALA A 286 1.18 -7.34 -21.04
N ALA A 287 2.37 -7.90 -21.23
CA ALA A 287 2.69 -8.80 -22.35
C ALA A 287 1.98 -10.15 -22.19
N HIS A 288 1.82 -10.61 -20.95
CA HIS A 288 1.20 -11.87 -20.58
C HIS A 288 0.09 -11.66 -19.53
N PRO A 289 -1.03 -11.02 -19.89
CA PRO A 289 -2.10 -10.74 -18.93
C PRO A 289 -2.63 -12.00 -18.25
N GLU A 290 -2.59 -13.17 -18.89
CA GLU A 290 -3.04 -14.47 -18.37
C GLU A 290 -2.26 -14.98 -17.15
N ARG A 291 -1.09 -14.39 -16.84
CA ARG A 291 -0.29 -14.75 -15.64
C ARG A 291 -0.50 -13.79 -14.47
N VAL A 292 -1.28 -12.74 -14.65
CA VAL A 292 -1.44 -11.64 -13.67
C VAL A 292 -2.76 -11.78 -12.93
N ARG A 293 -2.74 -11.82 -11.60
CA ARG A 293 -3.94 -11.70 -10.75
C ARG A 293 -3.87 -10.42 -9.94
N VAL A 294 -4.97 -9.68 -9.89
CA VAL A 294 -5.06 -8.41 -9.16
C VAL A 294 -5.96 -8.61 -7.93
N GLY A 295 -5.41 -8.42 -6.74
CA GLY A 295 -6.15 -8.36 -5.49
C GLY A 295 -6.30 -6.93 -5.02
N VAL A 296 -7.54 -6.49 -4.80
CA VAL A 296 -7.85 -5.13 -4.37
C VAL A 296 -8.56 -5.15 -3.03
N VAL A 297 -8.08 -4.34 -2.09
CA VAL A 297 -8.84 -3.97 -0.90
C VAL A 297 -9.48 -2.62 -1.18
N ASP A 298 -10.78 -2.64 -1.45
CA ASP A 298 -11.53 -1.50 -1.95
C ASP A 298 -12.41 -0.89 -0.86
N GLN A 299 -11.95 0.21 -0.28
CA GLN A 299 -12.62 0.86 0.85
C GLN A 299 -13.48 2.01 0.33
N ILE A 300 -14.79 1.77 0.22
CA ILE A 300 -15.73 2.66 -0.48
C ILE A 300 -16.98 2.96 0.34
N VAL A 301 -17.63 4.09 0.02
CA VAL A 301 -19.00 4.38 0.45
C VAL A 301 -19.95 3.92 -0.65
N ASP A 302 -20.82 2.96 -0.33
CA ASP A 302 -21.78 2.38 -1.27
C ASP A 302 -22.71 3.46 -1.87
N GLY A 303 -22.95 3.36 -3.18
CA GLY A 303 -23.72 4.33 -3.95
C GLY A 303 -23.06 5.71 -4.16
N VAL A 304 -21.87 5.96 -3.61
CA VAL A 304 -21.12 7.23 -3.77
C VAL A 304 -19.85 7.02 -4.57
N ASP A 305 -19.02 6.06 -4.16
CA ASP A 305 -17.75 5.77 -4.81
C ASP A 305 -17.90 4.57 -5.76
N GLY A 306 -17.14 4.56 -6.86
CA GLY A 306 -17.15 3.46 -7.81
C GLY A 306 -16.12 2.38 -7.44
N SER A 307 -16.52 1.11 -7.48
CA SER A 307 -15.58 0.01 -7.18
C SER A 307 -14.49 -0.15 -8.25
N CYS A 308 -13.34 -0.69 -7.84
CA CYS A 308 -12.17 -0.92 -8.67
C CYS A 308 -12.35 -1.98 -9.76
N ASP A 309 -13.24 -2.96 -9.59
CA ASP A 309 -13.55 -4.01 -10.58
C ASP A 309 -14.79 -3.71 -11.44
N VAL A 310 -15.34 -2.50 -11.30
CA VAL A 310 -16.44 -2.03 -12.14
C VAL A 310 -15.88 -1.03 -13.15
N PRO A 311 -15.95 -1.31 -14.46
CA PRO A 311 -15.48 -0.37 -15.47
C PRO A 311 -16.34 0.90 -15.54
N HIS A 312 -15.83 1.94 -16.21
CA HIS A 312 -16.60 3.17 -16.48
C HIS A 312 -17.75 2.95 -17.46
N VAL A 313 -17.53 2.09 -18.45
CA VAL A 313 -18.56 1.65 -19.41
C VAL A 313 -19.04 0.27 -18.99
N PRO A 314 -20.35 0.00 -18.90
CA PRO A 314 -20.84 -1.33 -18.54
C PRO A 314 -20.31 -2.45 -19.45
N CYS A 315 -20.00 -3.62 -18.90
CA CYS A 315 -19.58 -4.78 -19.70
C CYS A 315 -20.64 -5.25 -20.72
N SER A 316 -21.91 -4.84 -20.57
CA SER A 316 -22.95 -5.10 -21.57
C SER A 316 -22.74 -4.32 -22.86
N ASP A 317 -22.13 -3.14 -22.75
CA ASP A 317 -21.99 -2.17 -23.84
C ASP A 317 -20.61 -2.31 -24.50
N ASP A 318 -19.59 -2.66 -23.70
CA ASP A 318 -18.24 -3.00 -24.15
C ASP A 318 -17.72 -4.22 -23.37
N PRO A 319 -17.95 -5.45 -23.87
CA PRO A 319 -17.52 -6.67 -23.19
C PRO A 319 -16.02 -6.97 -23.33
N ASP A 320 -15.34 -6.36 -24.31
CA ASP A 320 -13.94 -6.67 -24.65
C ASP A 320 -12.95 -5.82 -23.86
N GLN A 321 -13.42 -4.87 -23.05
CA GLN A 321 -12.56 -4.07 -22.19
C GLN A 321 -11.87 -4.91 -21.08
N PRO A 322 -10.68 -4.50 -20.61
CA PRO A 322 -9.80 -5.35 -19.80
C PRO A 322 -10.42 -5.90 -18.52
N ILE A 323 -11.16 -5.08 -17.76
CA ILE A 323 -11.81 -5.54 -16.52
C ILE A 323 -12.85 -6.63 -16.80
N CYS A 324 -13.59 -6.53 -17.90
CA CYS A 324 -14.60 -7.52 -18.28
C CYS A 324 -13.93 -8.81 -18.79
N LEU A 325 -12.93 -8.67 -19.66
CA LEU A 325 -12.18 -9.78 -20.25
C LEU A 325 -11.45 -10.63 -19.20
N TYR A 326 -10.85 -9.98 -18.20
CA TYR A 326 -10.04 -10.63 -17.16
C TYR A 326 -10.73 -10.65 -15.80
N LYS A 327 -12.07 -10.58 -15.74
CA LYS A 327 -12.84 -10.52 -14.49
C LYS A 327 -12.46 -11.62 -13.49
N ASN A 328 -12.18 -12.82 -13.97
CA ASN A 328 -11.80 -13.97 -13.13
C ASN A 328 -10.43 -13.82 -12.45
N GLN A 329 -9.58 -12.91 -12.95
CA GLN A 329 -8.26 -12.59 -12.41
C GLN A 329 -8.28 -11.37 -11.48
N ILE A 330 -9.45 -10.79 -11.21
CA ILE A 330 -9.61 -9.63 -10.32
C ILE A 330 -10.37 -10.09 -9.09
N ASP A 331 -9.76 -9.97 -7.91
CA ASP A 331 -10.38 -10.27 -6.62
C ASP A 331 -10.51 -8.98 -5.81
N VAL A 332 -11.74 -8.56 -5.51
CA VAL A 332 -12.01 -7.37 -4.69
C VAL A 332 -12.53 -7.79 -3.33
N PHE A 333 -11.79 -7.43 -2.27
CA PHE A 333 -12.33 -7.37 -0.92
C PHE A 333 -12.88 -5.97 -0.69
N GLN A 334 -14.20 -5.82 -0.83
CA GLN A 334 -14.87 -4.56 -0.59
C GLN A 334 -15.08 -4.35 0.91
N MET A 335 -14.68 -3.18 1.41
CA MET A 335 -14.86 -2.77 2.81
C MET A 335 -15.60 -1.42 2.85
N ASP A 336 -16.49 -1.25 3.82
CA ASP A 336 -17.07 0.07 4.09
C ASP A 336 -15.95 1.05 4.47
N ALA A 337 -15.94 2.22 3.83
CA ALA A 337 -14.98 3.27 4.13
C ALA A 337 -14.92 3.59 5.65
N GLU A 338 -16.04 3.56 6.39
CA GLU A 338 -16.06 3.86 7.83
C GLU A 338 -15.17 2.92 8.68
N LEU A 339 -14.87 1.72 8.17
CA LEU A 339 -13.96 0.74 8.78
C LEU A 339 -12.48 0.97 8.42
N ALA A 340 -12.17 1.94 7.57
CA ALA A 340 -10.81 2.19 7.15
C ALA A 340 -9.97 2.83 8.28
N VAL A 341 -8.93 2.13 8.69
CA VAL A 341 -7.95 2.57 9.69
C VAL A 341 -6.55 2.74 9.11
N GLY A 342 -6.45 3.08 7.83
CA GLY A 342 -5.18 3.42 7.17
C GLY A 342 -4.57 2.31 6.32
N PRO A 343 -3.52 2.64 5.55
CA PRO A 343 -2.99 1.78 4.50
C PRO A 343 -2.35 0.50 5.01
N VAL A 344 -1.76 0.50 6.20
CA VAL A 344 -1.12 -0.71 6.75
C VAL A 344 -2.14 -1.82 6.97
N PHE A 345 -3.31 -1.49 7.50
CA PHE A 345 -4.40 -2.45 7.69
C PHE A 345 -4.99 -2.91 6.34
N ALA A 346 -5.19 -1.99 5.40
CA ALA A 346 -5.66 -2.35 4.06
C ALA A 346 -4.65 -3.26 3.33
N ARG A 347 -3.34 -3.00 3.43
CA ARG A 347 -2.30 -3.86 2.85
C ARG A 347 -2.17 -5.20 3.55
N HIS A 348 -2.42 -5.25 4.87
CA HIS A 348 -2.54 -6.52 5.59
C HIS A 348 -3.67 -7.39 5.00
N ILE A 349 -4.84 -6.80 4.75
CA ILE A 349 -5.93 -7.50 4.05
C ILE A 349 -5.52 -7.84 2.62
N GLY A 350 -4.79 -6.97 1.93
CA GLY A 350 -4.24 -7.24 0.59
C GLY A 350 -3.33 -8.47 0.56
N HIS A 351 -2.46 -8.63 1.56
CA HIS A 351 -1.61 -9.83 1.71
C HIS A 351 -2.44 -11.10 1.99
N ARG A 352 -3.64 -10.98 2.57
CA ARG A 352 -4.60 -12.09 2.70
C ARG A 352 -5.24 -12.50 1.39
N LEU A 353 -5.06 -11.73 0.31
CA LEU A 353 -5.54 -12.11 -1.02
C LEU A 353 -4.50 -12.91 -1.81
N TYR A 354 -3.23 -12.93 -1.42
CA TYR A 354 -2.14 -13.71 -2.07
C TYR A 354 -2.38 -15.21 -1.95
N ARG A 355 -2.07 -16.00 -2.99
CA ARG A 355 -2.38 -17.45 -3.04
C ARG A 355 -1.24 -18.34 -3.55
N GLY A 356 -0.02 -17.85 -3.45
CA GLY A 356 1.19 -18.61 -3.80
C GLY A 356 1.77 -18.26 -5.18
N GLU A 357 1.39 -17.11 -5.75
CA GLU A 357 1.94 -16.63 -7.02
C GLU A 357 3.46 -16.48 -7.00
N TYR A 358 4.10 -16.66 -8.15
CA TYR A 358 5.57 -16.66 -8.23
C TYR A 358 6.18 -15.32 -7.83
N TYR A 359 5.58 -14.23 -8.32
CA TYR A 359 5.93 -12.88 -7.95
C TYR A 359 4.77 -12.21 -7.23
N ALA A 360 5.11 -11.25 -6.39
CA ALA A 360 4.15 -10.35 -5.75
C ALA A 360 4.56 -8.90 -5.99
N MET A 361 3.59 -8.10 -6.37
CA MET A 361 3.67 -6.65 -6.53
C MET A 361 2.74 -5.97 -5.53
N GLN A 362 3.23 -4.93 -4.88
CA GLN A 362 2.40 -3.93 -4.21
C GLN A 362 2.34 -2.67 -5.06
N SER A 363 1.16 -2.09 -5.19
CA SER A 363 0.95 -0.83 -5.91
C SER A 363 -0.09 0.08 -5.24
N ASP A 364 0.13 1.40 -5.33
CA ASP A 364 -0.90 2.40 -5.03
C ASP A 364 -2.06 2.34 -6.05
N ALA A 365 -3.24 2.79 -5.65
CA ALA A 365 -4.47 2.70 -6.46
C ALA A 365 -4.59 3.74 -7.60
N HIS A 366 -3.51 4.44 -7.95
CA HIS A 366 -3.52 5.51 -8.95
C HIS A 366 -2.19 5.56 -9.69
N VAL A 367 -1.89 4.42 -10.30
CA VAL A 367 -0.66 4.11 -11.00
C VAL A 367 -1.00 3.67 -12.43
N THR A 368 -0.20 4.11 -13.40
CA THR A 368 -0.35 3.68 -14.79
C THR A 368 0.90 2.95 -15.23
N PHE A 369 0.72 1.77 -15.83
CA PHE A 369 1.76 0.86 -16.24
C PHE A 369 2.14 1.06 -17.70
N THR A 370 3.41 0.87 -18.00
CA THR A 370 3.95 0.87 -19.36
C THR A 370 3.60 -0.43 -20.08
N ARG A 371 3.65 -0.42 -21.41
CA ARG A 371 3.46 -1.62 -22.23
C ARG A 371 4.60 -2.63 -22.03
N GLY A 372 4.26 -3.89 -21.80
CA GLY A 372 5.19 -4.98 -21.51
C GLY A 372 5.81 -4.92 -20.11
N TRP A 373 5.16 -4.24 -19.15
CA TRP A 373 5.73 -3.98 -17.82
C TRP A 373 6.12 -5.24 -17.06
N ASP A 374 5.37 -6.33 -17.25
CA ASP A 374 5.49 -7.61 -16.56
C ASP A 374 6.75 -8.36 -16.99
N ASP A 375 7.04 -8.41 -18.30
CA ASP A 375 8.31 -8.94 -18.80
C ASP A 375 9.50 -8.07 -18.38
N ASP A 376 9.36 -6.74 -18.45
CA ASP A 376 10.43 -5.82 -18.08
C ASP A 376 10.79 -5.98 -16.60
N ILE A 377 9.81 -5.90 -15.68
CA ILE A 377 10.09 -5.99 -14.25
C ILE A 377 10.61 -7.36 -13.83
N ILE A 378 10.15 -8.46 -14.47
CA ILE A 378 10.70 -9.80 -14.26
C ILE A 378 12.15 -9.84 -14.73
N SER A 379 12.46 -9.32 -15.92
CA SER A 379 13.84 -9.31 -16.44
C SER A 379 14.80 -8.57 -15.50
N GLN A 380 14.34 -7.45 -14.91
CA GLN A 380 15.09 -6.69 -13.91
C GLN A 380 15.25 -7.47 -12.61
N MET A 381 14.20 -8.15 -12.14
CA MET A 381 14.27 -8.98 -10.94
C MET A 381 15.27 -10.12 -11.11
N GLU A 382 15.19 -10.88 -12.22
CA GLU A 382 16.11 -12.00 -12.45
C GLU A 382 17.56 -11.54 -12.61
N SER A 383 17.82 -10.35 -13.18
CA SER A 383 19.18 -9.86 -13.35
C SER A 383 19.87 -9.47 -12.04
N THR A 384 19.13 -9.40 -10.91
CA THR A 384 19.73 -9.26 -9.58
C THR A 384 20.57 -10.47 -9.18
N GLY A 385 20.19 -11.67 -9.63
CA GLY A 385 20.74 -12.93 -9.16
C GLY A 385 20.41 -13.25 -7.69
N ASP A 386 19.50 -12.50 -7.08
CA ASP A 386 19.14 -12.59 -5.66
C ASP A 386 17.66 -12.98 -5.50
N GLU A 387 17.41 -14.16 -4.96
CA GLU A 387 16.05 -14.67 -4.71
C GLU A 387 15.36 -13.92 -3.56
N LEU A 388 16.13 -13.22 -2.71
CA LEU A 388 15.62 -12.37 -1.64
C LEU A 388 15.59 -10.88 -2.05
N ALA A 389 15.66 -10.58 -3.34
CA ALA A 389 15.53 -9.21 -3.83
C ALA A 389 14.07 -8.69 -3.74
N VAL A 390 13.97 -7.42 -3.40
CA VAL A 390 12.74 -6.62 -3.48
C VAL A 390 13.04 -5.37 -4.29
N LEU A 391 12.48 -5.28 -5.50
CA LEU A 391 12.57 -4.09 -6.32
C LEU A 391 11.55 -3.06 -5.82
N THR A 392 11.99 -1.93 -5.30
CA THR A 392 11.10 -0.95 -4.65
C THR A 392 11.63 0.46 -4.82
N THR A 393 10.73 1.42 -5.04
CA THR A 393 11.09 2.84 -5.19
C THR A 393 9.84 3.70 -5.05
N TYR A 394 10.02 4.99 -4.76
CA TYR A 394 9.00 5.96 -5.15
C TYR A 394 8.89 6.01 -6.67
N LEU A 395 7.65 6.06 -7.14
CA LEU A 395 7.36 6.17 -8.56
C LEU A 395 7.51 7.61 -9.03
N THR A 396 8.03 7.81 -10.24
CA THR A 396 8.02 9.11 -10.90
C THR A 396 6.58 9.51 -11.25
N ASP A 397 6.32 10.82 -11.33
CA ASP A 397 5.02 11.34 -11.73
C ASP A 397 4.64 10.92 -13.16
N ILE A 398 3.35 10.66 -13.40
CA ILE A 398 2.83 10.18 -14.69
C ILE A 398 2.92 11.23 -15.81
N VAL A 399 2.89 12.53 -15.50
CA VAL A 399 2.81 13.58 -16.50
C VAL A 399 4.03 13.54 -17.41
N ASN A 400 3.79 13.39 -18.72
CA ASN A 400 4.80 13.22 -19.77
C ASN A 400 5.75 12.02 -19.60
N SER A 401 5.36 11.00 -18.85
CA SER A 401 6.22 9.84 -18.55
C SER A 401 5.94 8.62 -19.42
N ILE A 402 4.75 8.50 -20.01
CA ILE A 402 4.39 7.43 -20.94
C ILE A 402 4.11 8.06 -22.32
N ASP A 403 4.61 7.42 -23.38
CA ASP A 403 4.28 7.79 -24.74
C ASP A 403 2.86 7.29 -25.08
N PRO A 404 1.93 8.20 -25.45
CA PRO A 404 0.53 7.82 -25.65
C PRO A 404 0.29 6.97 -26.89
N MET A 405 1.21 6.93 -27.86
CA MET A 405 1.07 6.16 -29.09
C MET A 405 1.59 4.73 -28.92
N THR A 406 2.69 4.57 -28.19
CA THR A 406 3.38 3.28 -28.03
C THR A 406 3.10 2.60 -26.70
N GLY A 407 2.72 3.36 -25.67
CA GLY A 407 2.58 2.90 -24.29
C GLY A 407 3.91 2.70 -23.56
N LEU A 408 5.05 3.07 -24.18
CA LEU A 408 6.38 2.88 -23.62
C LEU A 408 6.78 4.03 -22.67
N SER A 409 7.70 3.77 -21.74
CA SER A 409 8.29 4.80 -20.90
C SER A 409 9.07 5.82 -21.73
N LYS A 410 8.86 7.11 -21.44
CA LYS A 410 9.68 8.23 -21.91
C LYS A 410 10.79 8.59 -20.91
N ARG A 411 10.79 7.97 -19.73
CA ARG A 411 11.74 8.25 -18.66
C ARG A 411 12.92 7.29 -18.74
N HIS A 412 14.12 7.87 -18.70
CA HIS A 412 15.39 7.17 -18.48
C HIS A 412 15.95 7.45 -17.08
N THR A 413 15.12 8.02 -16.22
CA THR A 413 15.42 8.37 -14.84
C THR A 413 14.52 7.58 -13.90
N ARG A 414 15.00 7.39 -12.67
CA ARG A 414 14.25 6.75 -11.60
C ARG A 414 14.69 7.29 -10.24
N PRO A 415 13.81 7.29 -9.22
CA PRO A 415 14.21 7.65 -7.86
C PRO A 415 15.14 6.60 -7.22
N ILE A 416 15.98 7.03 -6.28
CA ILE A 416 16.74 6.13 -5.40
C ILE A 416 16.47 6.47 -3.95
N MET A 417 16.11 5.48 -3.13
CA MET A 417 15.79 5.70 -1.73
C MET A 417 17.07 5.82 -0.90
N CYS A 418 17.44 7.04 -0.50
CA CYS A 418 18.63 7.30 0.33
C CYS A 418 18.47 8.50 1.29
N ASN A 419 17.39 9.28 1.18
CA ASN A 419 17.10 10.38 2.08
C ASN A 419 16.08 9.98 3.15
N THR A 420 16.52 9.93 4.40
CA THR A 420 15.64 9.66 5.55
C THR A 420 16.04 10.53 6.73
N GLU A 421 15.04 11.00 7.47
CA GLU A 421 15.24 11.77 8.69
C GLU A 421 14.23 11.34 9.75
N TYR A 422 14.59 11.55 11.02
CA TYR A 422 13.60 11.45 12.08
C TYR A 422 12.66 12.64 12.02
N GLU A 423 11.37 12.35 12.04
CA GLU A 423 10.33 13.33 12.35
C GLU A 423 9.61 12.94 13.64
N GLY A 424 8.82 13.87 14.19
CA GLY A 424 8.11 13.59 15.43
C GLY A 424 7.02 14.60 15.77
N GLY A 425 6.01 14.05 16.45
CA GLY A 425 4.86 14.74 17.04
C GLY A 425 4.26 13.86 18.15
N ALA A 426 2.96 13.96 18.42
CA ALA A 426 2.30 13.23 19.50
C ALA A 426 2.33 11.69 19.38
N GLN A 427 2.62 11.14 18.20
CA GLN A 427 2.69 9.69 17.93
C GLN A 427 4.07 9.07 18.21
N GLY A 428 5.07 9.88 18.57
CA GLY A 428 6.45 9.42 18.78
C GLY A 428 7.38 9.81 17.63
N LYS A 429 8.68 9.89 17.94
CA LYS A 429 9.72 10.23 16.98
C LYS A 429 10.11 8.97 16.20
N HIS A 430 9.94 8.99 14.88
CA HIS A 430 10.13 7.86 13.97
C HIS A 430 10.80 8.34 12.68
N LEU A 431 11.33 7.42 11.88
CA LEU A 431 11.94 7.75 10.59
C LEU A 431 10.88 7.96 9.51
N ARG A 432 11.06 9.03 8.73
CA ARG A 432 10.31 9.29 7.49
C ARG A 432 11.27 9.41 6.32
N HIS A 433 10.95 8.71 5.24
CA HIS A 433 11.60 8.91 3.95
C HIS A 433 11.20 10.26 3.35
N LEU A 434 12.21 11.08 3.06
CA LEU A 434 12.02 12.40 2.48
C LEU A 434 11.79 12.28 0.95
N SER A 435 11.79 13.42 0.26
CA SER A 435 11.90 13.40 -1.20
C SER A 435 13.22 12.73 -1.60
N GLN A 436 13.11 11.78 -2.52
CA GLN A 436 14.25 11.03 -3.01
C GLN A 436 14.83 11.70 -4.26
N PRO A 437 16.15 11.63 -4.46
CA PRO A 437 16.74 12.08 -5.70
C PRO A 437 16.29 11.17 -6.84
N GLU A 438 15.98 11.79 -7.98
CA GLU A 438 15.69 11.11 -9.24
C GLU A 438 16.79 11.45 -10.24
N GLY A 439 17.30 10.43 -10.92
CA GLY A 439 18.39 10.58 -11.87
C GLY A 439 18.52 9.36 -12.78
N ILE A 440 19.48 9.44 -13.72
CA ILE A 440 19.85 8.30 -14.57
C ILE A 440 20.46 7.22 -13.67
N PRO A 441 20.12 5.92 -13.85
CA PRO A 441 20.73 4.84 -13.08
C PRO A 441 22.26 4.85 -13.14
N ASP A 442 22.92 4.73 -11.98
CA ASP A 442 24.40 4.64 -11.91
C ASP A 442 24.92 3.24 -12.27
N ILE A 443 24.05 2.24 -12.08
CA ILE A 443 24.26 0.83 -12.41
C ILE A 443 23.35 0.51 -13.60
N MET A 444 23.93 -0.11 -14.63
CA MET A 444 23.24 -0.47 -15.88
C MET A 444 23.24 -1.99 -16.05
N GLY A 445 22.18 -2.54 -16.64
CA GLY A 445 21.96 -3.97 -16.86
C GLY A 445 21.31 -4.71 -15.69
N MET A 446 21.15 -4.07 -14.54
CA MET A 446 20.46 -4.61 -13.38
C MET A 446 19.95 -3.51 -12.42
N PRO A 447 18.97 -3.82 -11.56
CA PRO A 447 18.58 -2.96 -10.45
C PRO A 447 19.74 -2.60 -9.51
N GLN A 448 19.70 -1.41 -8.93
CA GLN A 448 20.74 -0.90 -8.03
C GLN A 448 20.33 -1.11 -6.57
N LEU A 449 21.25 -1.64 -5.77
CA LEU A 449 21.02 -1.85 -4.34
C LEU A 449 20.78 -0.51 -3.63
N GLN A 450 19.79 -0.47 -2.75
CA GLN A 450 19.44 0.67 -1.90
C GLN A 450 19.05 0.17 -0.50
N PRO A 451 19.04 1.04 0.52
CA PRO A 451 18.73 0.60 1.89
C PRO A 451 17.24 0.49 2.21
N TYR A 452 16.39 1.30 1.59
CA TYR A 452 15.02 1.48 2.07
C TYR A 452 13.98 0.84 1.17
N PHE A 453 12.86 0.47 1.81
CA PHE A 453 11.63 0.04 1.16
C PHE A 453 10.73 1.25 0.91
N ALA A 454 10.03 1.26 -0.23
CA ALA A 454 9.01 2.24 -0.55
C ALA A 454 7.67 1.53 -0.71
N ALA A 455 6.65 1.95 0.04
CA ALA A 455 5.42 1.17 0.08
C ALA A 455 4.43 1.47 -1.04
N GLY A 456 4.60 2.56 -1.78
CA GLY A 456 3.75 2.83 -2.95
C GLY A 456 4.02 1.87 -4.12
N PHE A 457 5.21 1.27 -4.18
CA PHE A 457 5.59 0.28 -5.19
C PHE A 457 6.68 -0.66 -4.68
N ALA A 458 6.40 -1.96 -4.73
CA ALA A 458 7.40 -3.01 -4.50
C ALA A 458 7.09 -4.24 -5.35
N PHE A 459 8.11 -4.90 -5.89
CA PHE A 459 8.03 -6.14 -6.65
C PHE A 459 9.04 -7.14 -6.10
N SER A 460 8.60 -8.36 -5.82
CA SER A 460 9.37 -9.37 -5.09
C SER A 460 8.99 -10.78 -5.55
N ARG A 461 9.78 -11.79 -5.16
CA ARG A 461 9.27 -13.17 -5.12
C ARG A 461 8.09 -13.27 -4.17
N GLY A 462 7.13 -14.15 -4.48
CA GLY A 462 5.91 -14.32 -3.68
C GLY A 462 6.16 -14.70 -2.22
N HIS A 463 7.29 -15.33 -1.91
CA HIS A 463 7.66 -15.65 -0.53
C HIS A 463 7.87 -14.41 0.35
N PHE A 464 8.13 -13.21 -0.19
CA PHE A 464 8.17 -11.97 0.60
C PHE A 464 6.84 -11.73 1.31
N VAL A 465 5.72 -11.80 0.58
CA VAL A 465 4.37 -11.63 1.14
C VAL A 465 4.05 -12.70 2.17
N ALA A 466 4.49 -13.94 1.93
CA ALA A 466 4.25 -15.08 2.81
C ALA A 466 5.08 -15.06 4.10
N THR A 467 6.27 -14.43 4.09
CA THR A 467 7.20 -14.40 5.23
C THR A 467 7.17 -13.08 6.00
N VAL A 468 6.78 -11.98 5.36
CA VAL A 468 6.77 -10.63 5.93
C VAL A 468 5.39 -9.99 5.75
N PRO A 469 4.31 -10.57 6.32
CA PRO A 469 2.98 -9.98 6.19
C PRO A 469 2.92 -8.62 6.90
N TYR A 470 2.17 -7.66 6.33
CA TYR A 470 1.86 -6.41 7.03
C TYR A 470 1.25 -6.69 8.40
N ASP A 471 1.61 -5.88 9.41
CA ASP A 471 1.17 -6.05 10.79
C ASP A 471 -0.21 -5.40 10.99
N MET A 472 -1.24 -6.23 11.25
CA MET A 472 -2.60 -5.74 11.44
C MET A 472 -2.76 -4.85 12.68
N TYR A 473 -1.84 -4.94 13.65
CA TYR A 473 -1.84 -4.17 14.90
C TYR A 473 -1.28 -2.75 14.75
N GLN A 474 -1.28 -2.22 13.53
CA GLN A 474 -0.79 -0.87 13.20
C GLN A 474 -1.88 0.05 12.61
N PRO A 475 -3.07 0.19 13.24
CA PRO A 475 -4.10 1.12 12.79
C PRO A 475 -3.59 2.56 12.87
N MET A 476 -4.11 3.38 11.95
CA MET A 476 -3.83 4.81 11.81
C MET A 476 -2.35 5.14 11.55
N ILE A 477 -1.55 4.15 11.14
CA ILE A 477 -0.17 4.33 10.70
C ILE A 477 -0.13 4.60 9.20
N PHE A 478 0.66 5.59 8.82
CA PHE A 478 0.95 5.94 7.42
C PHE A 478 2.43 6.24 7.24
N GLN A 479 3.02 7.05 8.14
CA GLN A 479 4.46 7.27 8.22
C GLN A 479 5.10 6.23 9.14
N GLY A 480 6.34 5.83 8.83
CA GLY A 480 7.12 4.86 9.60
C GLY A 480 6.92 3.39 9.21
N GLU A 481 5.81 3.04 8.55
CA GLU A 481 5.56 1.66 8.11
C GLU A 481 6.58 1.15 7.09
N GLU A 482 7.10 2.03 6.23
CA GLU A 482 8.13 1.70 5.24
C GLU A 482 9.40 1.18 5.91
N MET A 483 9.80 1.81 7.01
CA MET A 483 10.90 1.32 7.85
C MET A 483 10.55 0.04 8.57
N SER A 484 9.30 -0.13 9.02
CA SER A 484 8.85 -1.33 9.72
C SER A 484 8.94 -2.56 8.83
N ILE A 485 8.31 -2.53 7.65
CA ILE A 485 8.34 -3.66 6.71
C ILE A 485 9.74 -3.86 6.13
N GLY A 486 10.50 -2.78 5.89
CA GLY A 486 11.88 -2.83 5.45
C GLY A 486 12.82 -3.52 6.44
N LEU A 487 12.72 -3.21 7.75
CA LEU A 487 13.55 -3.85 8.77
C LEU A 487 13.12 -5.30 9.02
N ARG A 488 11.81 -5.58 9.03
CA ARG A 488 11.31 -6.96 9.15
C ARG A 488 11.78 -7.83 7.99
N GLY A 489 11.70 -7.33 6.75
CA GLY A 489 12.26 -8.03 5.60
C GLY A 489 13.78 -8.19 5.68
N PHE A 490 14.52 -7.15 6.03
CA PHE A 490 15.97 -7.23 6.23
C PHE A 490 16.36 -8.34 7.21
N THR A 491 15.67 -8.44 8.36
CA THR A 491 15.94 -9.48 9.38
C THR A 491 15.56 -10.90 8.94
N VAL A 492 14.70 -11.07 7.94
CA VAL A 492 14.43 -12.37 7.27
C VAL A 492 15.49 -12.67 6.19
N GLY A 493 16.18 -11.65 5.68
CA GLY A 493 17.28 -11.78 4.72
C GLY A 493 17.07 -11.02 3.41
N TYR A 494 16.00 -10.24 3.27
CA TYR A 494 15.71 -9.50 2.03
C TYR A 494 16.62 -8.31 1.79
N ASP A 495 16.89 -8.05 0.51
CA ASP A 495 17.70 -6.95 0.02
C ASP A 495 16.89 -6.06 -0.93
N TYR A 496 17.04 -4.74 -0.78
CA TYR A 496 16.22 -3.76 -1.48
C TYR A 496 16.96 -3.16 -2.66
N PHE A 497 16.29 -3.11 -3.81
CA PHE A 497 16.87 -2.58 -5.03
C PHE A 497 15.94 -1.54 -5.64
N ALA A 498 16.49 -0.45 -6.12
CA ALA A 498 15.77 0.43 -7.04
C ALA A 498 15.78 -0.20 -8.44
N PRO A 499 14.62 -0.31 -9.11
CA PRO A 499 14.58 -0.70 -10.52
C PRO A 499 15.52 0.15 -11.38
N GLU A 500 16.12 -0.47 -12.40
CA GLU A 500 16.89 0.25 -13.42
C GLU A 500 15.95 1.07 -14.31
N ARG A 501 14.81 0.46 -14.69
CA ARG A 501 13.81 1.06 -15.57
C ARG A 501 12.46 1.13 -14.88
N SER A 502 11.82 2.29 -14.97
CA SER A 502 10.47 2.52 -14.45
C SER A 502 9.43 1.84 -15.34
N VAL A 503 8.70 0.87 -14.77
CA VAL A 503 7.65 0.12 -15.48
C VAL A 503 6.25 0.68 -15.26
N CYS A 504 6.11 1.63 -14.33
CA CYS A 504 4.87 2.32 -14.02
C CYS A 504 5.14 3.70 -13.38
N PHE A 505 4.11 4.54 -13.35
CA PHE A 505 4.19 5.92 -12.86
C PHE A 505 2.98 6.30 -12.03
N HIS A 506 3.18 7.18 -11.05
CA HIS A 506 2.17 7.57 -10.08
C HIS A 506 1.48 8.89 -10.46
N SER A 507 0.16 8.97 -10.27
CA SER A 507 -0.64 10.18 -10.44
C SER A 507 -0.57 11.09 -9.21
N TYR A 508 0.44 11.98 -9.14
CA TYR A 508 0.56 12.91 -8.01
C TYR A 508 -0.44 14.08 -8.11
N ALA A 509 -0.81 14.67 -6.96
CA ALA A 509 -1.72 15.81 -6.87
C ALA A 509 -1.08 17.17 -7.26
N ILE A 510 -0.26 17.16 -8.30
CA ILE A 510 0.47 18.32 -8.83
C ILE A 510 0.03 18.61 -10.27
N GLY A 511 0.40 19.78 -10.79
CA GLY A 511 0.15 20.15 -12.18
C GLY A 511 -1.32 20.00 -12.59
N GLU A 512 -1.56 19.33 -13.72
CA GLU A 512 -2.90 19.07 -14.28
C GLU A 512 -3.77 18.17 -13.38
N ASN A 513 -3.15 17.24 -12.65
CA ASN A 513 -3.85 16.31 -11.75
C ASN A 513 -4.30 16.97 -10.44
N SER A 514 -3.73 18.12 -10.09
CA SER A 514 -3.94 18.76 -8.78
C SER A 514 -5.41 19.02 -8.46
N LYS A 515 -6.21 19.49 -9.42
CA LYS A 515 -7.63 19.83 -9.20
C LYS A 515 -8.49 18.60 -8.89
N ALA A 516 -8.20 17.47 -9.53
CA ALA A 516 -8.95 16.22 -9.35
C ALA A 516 -8.48 15.46 -8.11
N ARG A 517 -7.16 15.28 -7.96
CA ARG A 517 -6.57 14.49 -6.88
C ARG A 517 -6.71 15.14 -5.50
N ASN A 518 -6.65 16.47 -5.38
CA ASN A 518 -6.83 17.16 -4.10
C ASN A 518 -8.23 17.04 -3.49
N LYS A 519 -9.19 16.50 -4.24
CA LYS A 519 -10.55 16.24 -3.76
C LYS A 519 -10.76 14.79 -3.32
N VAL A 520 -9.80 13.91 -3.60
CA VAL A 520 -9.89 12.50 -3.21
C VAL A 520 -9.85 12.42 -1.69
N PRO A 521 -10.86 11.81 -1.05
CA PRO A 521 -10.87 11.65 0.40
C PRO A 521 -9.63 10.91 0.89
N HIS A 522 -9.26 11.18 2.14
CA HIS A 522 -8.20 10.45 2.80
C HIS A 522 -8.74 9.83 4.08
N PHE A 523 -8.25 8.64 4.42
CA PHE A 523 -8.66 7.92 5.63
C PHE A 523 -8.45 8.72 6.93
N TRP A 524 -7.63 9.79 6.88
CA TRP A 524 -7.46 10.77 7.95
C TRP A 524 -8.78 11.41 8.41
N GLU A 525 -9.85 11.36 7.60
CA GLU A 525 -11.19 11.78 8.04
C GLU A 525 -11.70 10.97 9.24
N HIS A 526 -11.17 9.75 9.46
CA HIS A 526 -11.48 8.92 10.63
C HIS A 526 -10.56 9.15 11.83
N ALA A 527 -9.60 10.09 11.76
CA ALA A 527 -8.64 10.31 12.84
C ALA A 527 -9.31 10.68 14.18
N GLN A 528 -10.45 11.37 14.12
CA GLN A 528 -11.23 11.70 15.31
C GLN A 528 -11.99 10.48 15.87
N ALA A 529 -12.52 9.61 15.01
CA ALA A 529 -13.23 8.40 15.42
C ALA A 529 -12.29 7.39 16.12
N PHE A 530 -11.06 7.27 15.62
CA PHE A 530 -10.03 6.36 16.15
C PHE A 530 -8.92 7.09 16.91
N LYS A 531 -9.26 8.18 17.61
CA LYS A 531 -8.29 9.01 18.32
C LYS A 531 -7.44 8.19 19.30
N GLY A 532 -6.12 8.32 19.19
CA GLY A 532 -5.15 7.69 20.10
C GLY A 532 -4.76 6.25 19.74
N THR A 533 -5.48 5.57 18.85
CA THR A 533 -5.15 4.21 18.39
C THR A 533 -3.75 4.17 17.74
N GLY A 534 -3.46 5.12 16.86
CA GLY A 534 -2.15 5.27 16.20
C GLY A 534 -0.97 5.52 17.15
N ILE A 535 -1.19 6.03 18.38
CA ILE A 535 -0.10 6.19 19.36
C ILE A 535 0.34 4.83 19.88
N LYS A 536 -0.63 3.98 20.26
CA LYS A 536 -0.35 2.59 20.71
C LYS A 536 0.26 1.76 19.58
N ALA A 537 -0.27 1.91 18.36
CA ALA A 537 0.25 1.25 17.16
C ALA A 537 1.69 1.68 16.84
N MET A 538 2.00 2.97 16.93
CA MET A 538 3.36 3.45 16.70
C MET A 538 4.34 2.94 17.76
N LYS A 539 3.93 2.86 19.04
CA LYS A 539 4.76 2.25 20.09
C LYS A 539 5.13 0.80 19.76
N ARG A 540 4.17 0.00 19.30
CA ARG A 540 4.39 -1.37 18.83
C ARG A 540 5.32 -1.39 17.62
N LEU A 541 5.02 -0.60 16.58
CA LEU A 541 5.82 -0.52 15.35
C LEU A 541 7.30 -0.26 15.67
N LEU A 542 7.58 0.76 16.48
CA LEU A 542 8.95 1.13 16.84
C LEU A 542 9.61 0.07 17.72
N GLY A 543 8.85 -0.52 18.65
CA GLY A 543 9.33 -1.56 19.56
C GLY A 543 9.72 -2.85 18.87
N ILE A 544 8.95 -3.27 17.85
CA ILE A 544 9.26 -4.48 17.05
C ILE A 544 10.59 -4.33 16.32
N VAL A 545 10.90 -3.14 15.81
CA VAL A 545 12.10 -2.92 14.98
C VAL A 545 13.26 -2.27 15.74
N ASP A 546 13.22 -2.25 17.07
CA ASP A 546 14.26 -1.67 17.94
C ASP A 546 14.60 -0.20 17.64
N MET A 547 13.62 0.60 17.19
CA MET A 547 13.83 2.02 16.87
C MET A 547 13.65 2.95 18.09
N ASN A 548 13.14 2.42 19.19
CA ASN A 548 12.97 3.08 20.48
C ASN A 548 13.50 2.20 21.62
N PRO A 549 14.79 1.82 21.61
CA PRO A 549 15.36 0.89 22.58
C PRO A 549 15.26 1.36 24.04
N GLU A 550 15.00 2.66 24.26
CA GLU A 550 14.75 3.23 25.58
C GLU A 550 13.38 2.86 26.17
N VAL A 551 12.44 2.39 25.34
CA VAL A 551 11.09 2.02 25.76
C VAL A 551 11.07 0.54 26.19
N PRO A 552 10.72 0.23 27.45
CA PRO A 552 10.62 -1.16 27.90
C PRO A 552 9.62 -1.97 27.06
N ARG A 553 9.92 -3.25 26.83
CA ARG A 553 9.04 -4.18 26.09
C ARG A 553 7.60 -4.17 26.66
N SER A 554 7.45 -4.15 27.98
CA SER A 554 6.13 -4.12 28.65
C SER A 554 5.25 -2.91 28.31
N GLU A 555 5.76 -1.87 27.64
CA GLU A 555 5.00 -0.67 27.28
C GLU A 555 4.29 -0.74 25.92
N TRP A 556 4.47 -1.81 25.16
CA TRP A 556 3.85 -1.98 23.85
C TRP A 556 3.26 -3.38 23.66
N ASP A 557 2.38 -3.51 22.68
CA ASP A 557 1.59 -4.72 22.45
C ASP A 557 2.42 -5.79 21.73
N HIS A 558 2.54 -6.99 22.33
CA HIS A 558 3.27 -8.14 21.79
C HIS A 558 2.37 -9.18 21.10
N SER A 559 1.09 -8.87 20.87
CA SER A 559 0.15 -9.78 20.22
C SER A 559 0.67 -10.26 18.87
N GLU A 560 0.70 -11.58 18.66
CA GLU A 560 1.18 -12.21 17.43
C GLU A 560 2.57 -11.73 16.96
N GLU A 561 3.47 -11.33 17.87
CA GLU A 561 4.81 -10.86 17.52
C GLU A 561 5.61 -11.91 16.75
N ALA A 562 5.38 -13.21 16.96
CA ALA A 562 6.01 -14.24 16.12
C ALA A 562 5.65 -14.08 14.63
N LYS A 563 4.40 -13.75 14.32
CA LYS A 563 3.90 -13.59 12.95
C LYS A 563 4.30 -12.25 12.33
N TYR A 564 4.28 -11.18 13.14
CA TYR A 564 4.50 -9.80 12.68
C TYR A 564 5.82 -9.17 13.12
N GLY A 565 6.72 -9.97 13.69
CA GLY A 565 7.98 -9.50 14.26
C GLY A 565 9.14 -9.56 13.28
N LEU A 566 10.33 -9.67 13.85
CA LEU A 566 11.61 -9.78 13.15
C LEU A 566 11.92 -11.23 12.75
N GLY A 567 12.74 -11.39 11.70
CA GLY A 567 13.39 -12.65 11.37
C GLY A 567 14.68 -12.88 12.17
N GLY A 568 15.32 -14.03 11.94
CA GLY A 568 16.58 -14.40 12.59
C GLY A 568 17.79 -14.50 11.67
N ALA A 569 17.69 -14.01 10.42
CA ALA A 569 18.80 -14.04 9.46
C ALA A 569 19.77 -12.87 9.64
N ARG A 570 19.30 -11.71 10.08
CA ARG A 570 20.10 -10.49 10.31
C ARG A 570 19.56 -9.74 11.53
N GLU A 571 20.43 -9.02 12.23
CA GLU A 571 20.03 -8.14 13.34
C GLU A 571 19.68 -6.73 12.85
N THR A 572 18.69 -6.08 13.47
CA THR A 572 18.33 -4.67 13.22
C THR A 572 19.51 -3.71 13.45
N SER A 573 20.31 -3.98 14.49
CA SER A 573 21.55 -3.26 14.82
C SER A 573 22.47 -3.10 13.60
N LYS A 574 22.62 -4.16 12.80
CA LYS A 574 23.47 -4.17 11.61
C LYS A 574 22.96 -3.21 10.55
N PHE A 575 21.65 -3.15 10.33
CA PHE A 575 21.05 -2.20 9.42
C PHE A 575 21.35 -0.76 9.86
N TYR A 576 21.10 -0.47 11.13
CA TYR A 576 21.31 0.87 11.70
C TYR A 576 22.76 1.33 11.60
N ASP A 577 23.72 0.45 11.89
CA ASP A 577 25.15 0.71 11.75
C ASP A 577 25.56 1.00 10.30
N VAL A 578 25.15 0.14 9.37
CA VAL A 578 25.54 0.23 7.94
C VAL A 578 25.03 1.52 7.32
N ILE A 579 23.83 1.95 7.71
CA ILE A 579 23.12 3.10 7.13
C ILE A 579 23.33 4.40 7.92
N GLY A 580 23.92 4.32 9.10
CA GLY A 580 24.25 5.48 9.93
C GLY A 580 23.04 6.04 10.67
N ILE A 581 22.25 5.19 11.31
CA ILE A 581 21.09 5.57 12.12
C ILE A 581 21.41 5.36 13.59
N ASP A 582 21.33 6.42 14.40
CA ASP A 582 21.45 6.32 15.86
C ASP A 582 20.03 6.34 16.46
N VAL A 583 19.55 5.15 16.85
CA VAL A 583 18.18 4.96 17.37
C VAL A 583 17.99 5.52 18.78
N VAL A 584 19.07 5.65 19.56
CA VAL A 584 19.02 6.20 20.93
C VAL A 584 18.93 7.73 20.87
N LYS A 585 19.83 8.36 20.10
CA LYS A 585 19.79 9.83 19.88
C LYS A 585 18.70 10.25 18.92
N LYS A 586 18.13 9.30 18.17
CA LYS A 586 17.13 9.51 17.12
C LYS A 586 17.63 10.50 16.09
N THR A 587 18.80 10.20 15.53
CA THR A 587 19.47 11.00 14.50
C THR A 587 19.93 10.12 13.34
N THR A 588 20.03 10.71 12.15
CA THR A 588 20.59 10.05 10.97
C THR A 588 21.89 10.75 10.58
N GLN A 589 22.88 9.97 10.14
CA GLN A 589 24.05 10.49 9.44
C GLN A 589 23.57 10.99 8.07
N ARG A 590 23.80 12.27 7.78
CA ARG A 590 23.30 12.89 6.55
C ARG A 590 24.14 12.43 5.35
N HIS A 591 23.76 12.92 4.16
CA HIS A 591 24.49 12.69 2.91
C HIS A 591 24.64 11.23 2.47
N LEU A 592 23.83 10.32 3.01
CA LEU A 592 23.85 8.88 2.71
C LEU A 592 23.78 8.57 1.21
N CYS A 593 23.09 9.40 0.43
CA CYS A 593 23.02 9.25 -1.03
C CYS A 593 24.42 9.19 -1.69
N GLN A 594 25.45 9.85 -1.15
CA GLN A 594 26.81 9.77 -1.70
C GLN A 594 27.42 8.36 -1.65
N PHE A 595 26.91 7.51 -0.76
CA PHE A 595 27.26 6.10 -0.68
C PHE A 595 26.29 5.24 -1.49
N VAL A 596 24.98 5.48 -1.37
CA VAL A 596 23.96 4.68 -2.06
C VAL A 596 24.06 4.80 -3.58
N HIS A 597 24.45 5.98 -4.09
CA HIS A 597 24.80 6.15 -5.50
C HIS A 597 26.07 5.35 -5.82
N ASN A 598 25.89 4.23 -6.53
CA ASN A 598 26.92 3.36 -7.08
C ASN A 598 27.76 2.56 -6.04
N LYS A 599 28.29 3.22 -5.01
CA LYS A 599 29.28 2.63 -4.09
C LYS A 599 28.71 1.49 -3.26
N MET A 600 27.53 1.67 -2.66
CA MET A 600 26.86 0.65 -1.86
C MET A 600 26.70 -0.65 -2.66
N HIS A 601 26.12 -0.56 -3.86
CA HIS A 601 25.94 -1.70 -4.74
C HIS A 601 27.29 -2.37 -5.10
N LYS A 602 28.28 -1.61 -5.58
CA LYS A 602 29.59 -2.16 -5.93
C LYS A 602 30.33 -2.82 -4.77
N GLN A 603 30.11 -2.36 -3.55
CA GLN A 603 30.74 -2.94 -2.36
C GLN A 603 29.99 -4.17 -1.89
N PHE A 604 28.66 -4.09 -1.75
CA PHE A 604 27.89 -5.12 -1.03
C PHE A 604 27.49 -6.29 -1.92
N MET A 605 27.32 -6.08 -3.23
CA MET A 605 27.04 -7.19 -4.16
C MET A 605 28.18 -8.20 -4.25
N LYS A 606 29.41 -7.84 -3.83
CA LYS A 606 30.53 -8.78 -3.71
C LYS A 606 30.29 -9.85 -2.65
N SER A 607 29.40 -9.58 -1.71
CA SER A 607 28.98 -10.48 -0.64
C SER A 607 27.62 -11.13 -0.93
N LEU A 608 27.08 -11.00 -2.16
CA LEU A 608 25.94 -11.81 -2.57
C LEU A 608 26.34 -13.29 -2.46
N ARG A 609 25.51 -14.09 -1.77
CA ARG A 609 25.82 -15.51 -1.58
C ARG A 609 25.81 -16.26 -2.92
N PRO A 610 26.68 -17.28 -3.11
CA PRO A 610 26.72 -18.03 -4.37
C PRO A 610 25.42 -18.75 -4.74
N ASP A 611 24.55 -19.02 -3.76
CA ASP A 611 23.23 -19.61 -3.97
C ASP A 611 22.12 -18.56 -4.21
N GLY A 612 22.47 -17.28 -4.30
CA GLY A 612 21.52 -16.19 -4.54
C GLY A 612 20.58 -15.92 -3.37
N MET A 613 20.85 -16.39 -2.15
CA MET A 613 20.00 -16.15 -0.98
C MET A 613 20.44 -14.90 -0.21
N GLY A 614 20.33 -13.74 -0.86
CA GLY A 614 20.65 -12.43 -0.30
C GLY A 614 22.14 -12.19 -0.02
N ILE A 615 22.45 -10.96 0.32
CA ILE A 615 23.78 -10.47 0.68
C ILE A 615 24.17 -10.95 2.08
N ASP A 616 25.43 -11.35 2.24
CA ASP A 616 26.01 -11.70 3.54
C ASP A 616 26.52 -10.47 4.28
N TYR A 617 25.61 -9.81 5.00
CA TYR A 617 25.94 -8.68 5.87
C TYR A 617 26.92 -9.04 7.00
N GLY A 618 27.10 -10.33 7.33
CA GLY A 618 28.14 -10.75 8.27
C GLY A 618 29.56 -10.47 7.78
N GLN A 619 29.75 -10.31 6.47
CA GLN A 619 31.04 -9.98 5.84
C GLN A 619 31.23 -8.47 5.60
N ILE A 620 30.25 -7.65 5.96
CA ILE A 620 30.25 -6.21 5.69
C ILE A 620 30.58 -5.45 6.97
N ASP A 621 31.83 -5.02 7.15
CA ASP A 621 32.22 -4.19 8.32
C ASP A 621 31.99 -2.69 8.12
N PHE A 622 31.30 -2.31 7.05
CA PHE A 622 31.01 -0.94 6.71
C PHE A 622 30.03 -0.28 7.68
N LYS A 623 30.30 0.97 8.06
CA LYS A 623 29.38 1.85 8.80
C LYS A 623 29.35 3.22 8.13
N TRP A 624 28.16 3.71 7.79
CA TRP A 624 28.04 5.04 7.21
C TRP A 624 28.29 6.10 8.28
N VAL A 625 29.24 6.99 8.00
CA VAL A 625 29.52 8.20 8.76
C VAL A 625 29.51 9.34 7.77
N ASP A 626 28.75 10.40 8.07
CA ASP A 626 28.67 11.55 7.17
C ASP A 626 30.06 12.17 6.98
N PRO A 627 30.61 12.21 5.76
CA PRO A 627 31.91 12.82 5.51
C PRO A 627 31.90 14.34 5.65
N ARG A 628 30.72 14.96 5.75
CA ARG A 628 30.53 16.42 5.80
C ARG A 628 29.49 16.80 6.87
N PRO A 629 29.76 16.52 8.15
CA PRO A 629 28.79 16.72 9.23
C PRO A 629 28.44 18.19 9.50
N ASN A 630 29.22 19.13 8.96
CA ASN A 630 29.04 20.58 9.14
C ASN A 630 28.27 21.23 7.98
N ASP A 631 27.97 20.49 6.91
CA ASP A 631 27.17 20.98 5.79
C ASP A 631 25.67 20.92 6.19
N GLU A 632 24.95 22.04 6.01
CA GLU A 632 23.53 22.17 6.39
C GLU A 632 22.58 21.38 5.48
#